data_AF-A0A956YRG9-F1
#
_entry.id   AF-A0A956YRG9-F1
#
_cell.length_a   1.000
_cell.length_b   1.000
_cell.length_c   1.000
_cell.angle_alpha   90.00
_cell.angle_beta   90.00
_cell.angle_gamma   90.00
#
_symmetry.space_group_name_H-M   'P 1'
#
loop_
_entity.id
_entity.type
_entity.pdbx_description
1 polymer ?
#
loop_
_entity_poly.entity_id
_entity_poly.type
_entity_poly.pdbx_seq_one_letter_code
_entity_poly.pdbx_strand_id
1 'polypeptide(L)'
;VGNFVRGGQLIGIADSTGNVFPKPTAAEPHLGSHLHLSLYLDGATQRKETPQPFDLIDPEPFLIHLQDGWESPTGELVSGWAFASSIENKGMVAKVQSSFINLRAAPGSFQEKLGRVKNGTVMRLLGNKNQDYYPVGVPKDAISRVDTEVTFGMHNEDGAEWMKANGMKGWALHAVALGTNAAPQNMTRFEEAGIKMLVRLNYGFHPQGNQPAVGSSEFQNYLDACVKTMQDSKGVWGFIFGNETNNPQEYPGGVNGEKIKPEQYAVAYNNVWQRKPAGVRLGVQAVDPYFGPGSDSRDYWQRVLNNLMGTDFITVHPKTQDSNPNNVDSDAKFSDDPLRWQFLHLKSYQPLLAVVPERFWTLPVIATEVNPQRHNNGVTLGWQENQGAEWVKRAAAHFRAYNEEALIPVNGVVFYRFTADDWELHNKPSILNAIKSL
;
A
#
# COMPACT_ATOMS: atom_id res chain seq x y z
N VAL A 1 16.68 -43.83 -32.88
CA VAL A 1 16.68 -44.29 -31.47
C VAL A 1 17.55 -43.32 -30.70
N GLY A 2 16.99 -42.58 -29.73
CA GLY A 2 17.72 -41.61 -28.91
C GLY A 2 17.78 -42.06 -27.45
N ASN A 3 18.81 -41.62 -26.73
CA ASN A 3 18.93 -41.85 -25.29
C ASN A 3 18.14 -40.78 -24.53
N PHE A 4 17.38 -41.18 -23.52
CA PHE A 4 16.79 -40.23 -22.57
C PHE A 4 17.88 -39.70 -21.63
N VAL A 5 17.92 -38.39 -21.43
CA VAL A 5 18.87 -37.72 -20.54
C VAL A 5 18.13 -36.89 -19.50
N ARG A 6 18.66 -36.82 -18.28
CA ARG A 6 18.12 -36.01 -17.18
C ARG A 6 18.82 -34.65 -17.13
N GLY A 7 18.13 -33.61 -16.66
CA GLY A 7 18.78 -32.31 -16.39
C GLY A 7 19.98 -32.47 -15.44
N GLY A 8 21.13 -31.91 -15.81
CA GLY A 8 22.40 -32.06 -15.07
C GLY A 8 23.21 -33.32 -15.39
N GLN A 9 22.73 -34.21 -16.27
CA GLN A 9 23.47 -35.39 -16.68
C GLN A 9 24.65 -35.02 -17.61
N LEU A 10 25.85 -35.52 -17.29
CA LEU A 10 27.01 -35.44 -18.18
C LEU A 10 26.79 -36.39 -19.37
N ILE A 11 26.58 -35.83 -20.55
CA ILE A 11 26.29 -36.56 -21.80
C ILE A 11 27.50 -36.76 -22.71
N GLY A 12 28.64 -36.15 -22.35
CA GLY A 12 29.91 -36.28 -23.05
C GLY A 12 30.98 -35.34 -22.46
N ILE A 13 32.24 -35.69 -22.64
CA ILE A 13 33.41 -34.85 -22.33
C ILE A 13 34.12 -34.57 -23.65
N ALA A 14 34.53 -33.32 -23.88
CA ALA A 14 35.35 -32.97 -25.03
C ALA A 14 36.58 -33.90 -25.12
N ASP A 15 37.00 -34.26 -26.34
CA ASP A 15 38.12 -35.15 -26.65
C ASP A 15 37.95 -36.66 -26.34
N SER A 16 36.78 -37.11 -25.87
CA SER A 16 36.53 -38.54 -25.58
C SER A 16 35.76 -39.30 -26.68
N THR A 17 35.37 -38.64 -27.78
CA THR A 17 34.54 -39.24 -28.83
C THR A 17 35.28 -39.32 -30.18
N GLY A 18 35.84 -40.49 -30.48
CA GLY A 18 36.14 -40.94 -31.84
C GLY A 18 37.50 -40.56 -32.44
N ASN A 19 38.03 -41.46 -33.27
CA ASN A 19 39.26 -41.33 -34.04
C ASN A 19 39.03 -40.36 -35.22
N VAL A 20 39.27 -39.05 -35.02
CA VAL A 20 39.03 -38.03 -36.05
C VAL A 20 40.27 -37.83 -36.92
N PHE A 21 40.07 -37.85 -38.24
CA PHE A 21 41.10 -37.58 -39.24
C PHE A 21 40.58 -36.55 -40.25
N PRO A 22 41.36 -35.50 -40.57
CA PRO A 22 42.68 -35.17 -40.01
C PRO A 22 42.60 -34.75 -38.53
N LYS A 23 43.69 -34.95 -37.79
CA LYS A 23 43.80 -34.47 -36.40
C LYS A 23 43.90 -32.92 -36.39
N PRO A 24 43.34 -32.23 -35.39
CA PRO A 24 43.51 -30.79 -35.25
C PRO A 24 44.99 -30.41 -35.18
N THR A 25 45.35 -29.35 -35.90
CA THR A 25 46.70 -28.77 -35.92
C THR A 25 46.64 -27.36 -35.31
N ALA A 26 47.79 -26.77 -34.99
CA ALA A 26 47.83 -25.39 -34.51
C ALA A 26 47.27 -24.37 -35.53
N ALA A 27 47.37 -24.67 -36.83
CA ALA A 27 46.82 -23.84 -37.90
C ALA A 27 45.31 -24.10 -38.12
N GLU A 28 44.83 -25.30 -37.79
CA GLU A 28 43.45 -25.74 -37.99
C GLU A 28 42.92 -26.44 -36.72
N PRO A 29 42.74 -25.72 -35.61
CA PRO A 29 42.36 -26.31 -34.32
C PRO A 29 40.93 -26.88 -34.32
N HIS A 30 40.13 -26.57 -35.35
CA HIS A 30 38.74 -26.99 -35.50
C HIS A 30 38.56 -28.41 -36.08
N LEU A 31 39.63 -29.08 -36.54
CA LEU A 31 39.56 -30.45 -37.11
C LEU A 31 39.40 -31.56 -36.04
N GLY A 32 39.13 -31.19 -34.77
CA GLY A 32 38.92 -32.13 -33.67
C GLY A 32 37.48 -32.63 -33.55
N SER A 33 37.29 -33.62 -32.66
CA SER A 33 35.96 -34.08 -32.24
C SER A 33 35.16 -32.91 -31.66
N HIS A 34 34.07 -32.55 -32.31
CA HIS A 34 33.14 -31.54 -31.81
C HIS A 34 31.81 -32.21 -31.48
N LEU A 35 31.24 -31.84 -30.33
CA LEU A 35 29.90 -32.25 -29.95
C LEU A 35 28.91 -31.23 -30.53
N HIS A 36 28.09 -31.67 -31.49
CA HIS A 36 26.96 -30.88 -31.95
C HIS A 36 25.75 -31.17 -31.08
N LEU A 37 25.25 -30.10 -30.44
CA LEU A 37 23.96 -30.08 -29.80
C LEU A 37 23.04 -29.24 -30.67
N SER A 38 21.90 -29.80 -31.05
CA SER A 38 20.89 -29.06 -31.80
C SER A 38 19.54 -29.25 -31.13
N LEU A 39 18.76 -28.18 -31.09
CA LEU A 39 17.40 -28.23 -30.57
C LEU A 39 16.46 -28.60 -31.72
N TYR A 40 15.67 -29.66 -31.53
CA TYR A 40 14.76 -30.20 -32.53
C TYR A 40 13.32 -30.01 -32.06
N LEU A 41 12.44 -29.51 -32.93
CA LEU A 41 11.02 -29.35 -32.67
C LEU A 41 10.19 -29.90 -33.82
N ASP A 42 9.69 -31.13 -33.67
CA ASP A 42 8.94 -31.86 -34.70
C ASP A 42 7.95 -30.97 -35.49
N GLY A 43 8.08 -30.99 -36.81
CA GLY A 43 7.28 -30.20 -37.75
C GLY A 43 7.57 -28.69 -37.80
N ALA A 44 8.59 -28.18 -37.10
CA ALA A 44 8.95 -26.75 -37.14
C ALA A 44 9.29 -26.26 -38.55
N THR A 45 9.95 -27.08 -39.38
CA THR A 45 10.22 -26.72 -40.78
C THR A 45 8.91 -26.61 -41.57
N GLN A 46 7.98 -27.55 -41.39
CA GLN A 46 6.68 -27.52 -42.06
C GLN A 46 5.83 -26.31 -41.65
N ARG A 47 5.87 -25.94 -40.36
CA ARG A 47 5.18 -24.77 -39.81
C ARG A 47 5.88 -23.44 -40.10
N LYS A 48 7.06 -23.46 -40.73
CA LYS A 48 7.92 -22.28 -40.98
C LYS A 48 8.34 -21.55 -39.69
N GLU A 49 8.48 -22.28 -38.59
CA GLU A 49 8.99 -21.76 -37.31
C GLU A 49 10.52 -21.63 -37.31
N THR A 50 11.18 -22.21 -38.30
CA THR A 50 12.64 -22.17 -38.46
C THR A 50 13.01 -22.08 -39.94
N PRO A 51 14.06 -21.30 -40.29
CA PRO A 51 14.67 -21.35 -41.61
C PRO A 51 15.59 -22.56 -41.80
N GLN A 52 15.90 -23.30 -40.72
CA GLN A 52 16.80 -24.45 -40.76
C GLN A 52 16.03 -25.72 -41.23
N PRO A 53 16.70 -26.62 -41.96
CA PRO A 53 16.08 -27.88 -42.38
C PRO A 53 15.94 -28.84 -41.19
N PHE A 54 15.13 -29.89 -41.38
CA PHE A 54 14.97 -31.01 -40.43
C PHE A 54 14.52 -30.58 -39.02
N ASP A 55 13.61 -29.62 -38.95
CA ASP A 55 12.96 -29.17 -37.71
C ASP A 55 13.94 -28.65 -36.63
N LEU A 56 15.15 -28.28 -37.02
CA LEU A 56 16.14 -27.67 -36.13
C LEU A 56 15.69 -26.25 -35.81
N ILE A 57 15.63 -25.90 -34.53
CA ILE A 57 15.26 -24.55 -34.10
C ILE A 57 16.45 -23.85 -33.45
N ASP A 58 16.44 -22.52 -33.50
CA ASP A 58 17.43 -21.69 -32.86
C ASP A 58 17.39 -21.89 -31.32
N PRO A 59 18.49 -22.34 -30.70
CA PRO A 59 18.53 -22.53 -29.25
C PRO A 59 18.70 -21.20 -28.49
N GLU A 60 19.08 -20.10 -29.13
CA GLU A 60 19.40 -18.83 -28.47
C GLU A 60 18.29 -18.33 -27.53
N PRO A 61 16.98 -18.35 -27.89
CA PRO A 61 15.90 -17.93 -26.99
C PRO A 61 15.80 -18.74 -25.67
N PHE A 62 16.36 -19.94 -25.63
CA PHE A 62 16.35 -20.83 -24.47
C PHE A 62 17.61 -20.71 -23.61
N LEU A 63 18.62 -19.98 -24.09
CA LEU A 63 19.93 -19.87 -23.47
C LEU A 63 20.30 -18.44 -23.10
N ILE A 64 19.81 -17.44 -23.84
CA ILE A 64 20.23 -16.04 -23.69
C ILE A 64 20.00 -15.50 -22.27
N HIS A 65 18.92 -15.92 -21.61
CA HIS A 65 18.65 -15.49 -20.23
C HIS A 65 19.63 -16.06 -19.20
N LEU A 66 20.24 -17.22 -19.47
CA LEU A 66 21.23 -17.83 -18.59
C LEU A 66 22.55 -17.05 -18.60
N GLN A 67 22.88 -16.38 -19.71
CA GLN A 67 24.08 -15.54 -19.82
C GLN A 67 24.04 -14.36 -18.84
N ASP A 68 22.84 -13.87 -18.53
CA ASP A 68 22.62 -12.77 -17.59
C ASP A 68 22.25 -13.23 -16.18
N GLY A 69 22.38 -14.54 -15.90
CA GLY A 69 22.06 -15.13 -14.61
C GLY A 69 20.57 -15.17 -14.28
N TRP A 70 19.68 -15.09 -15.27
CA TRP A 70 18.23 -15.21 -15.04
C TRP A 70 17.84 -16.68 -15.16
N GLU A 71 17.50 -17.27 -14.03
CA GLU A 71 16.96 -18.62 -13.99
C GLU A 71 15.47 -18.60 -14.35
N SER A 72 15.04 -19.55 -15.19
CA SER A 72 13.62 -19.75 -15.45
C SER A 72 12.93 -20.21 -14.16
N PRO A 73 11.84 -19.56 -13.74
CA PRO A 73 11.17 -19.94 -12.50
C PRO A 73 10.70 -21.40 -12.58
N THR A 74 10.84 -22.11 -11.46
CA THR A 74 10.39 -23.49 -11.27
C THR A 74 9.25 -23.54 -10.25
N GLY A 75 8.51 -24.65 -10.17
CA GLY A 75 7.40 -24.81 -9.24
C GLY A 75 6.03 -24.42 -9.80
N GLU A 76 5.08 -24.15 -8.90
CA GLU A 76 3.70 -23.75 -9.25
C GLU A 76 3.70 -22.31 -9.79
N LEU A 77 3.30 -22.15 -11.06
CA LEU A 77 3.18 -20.86 -11.72
C LEU A 77 1.72 -20.45 -11.85
N VAL A 78 1.44 -19.19 -11.54
CA VAL A 78 0.15 -18.56 -11.84
C VAL A 78 0.26 -17.89 -13.20
N SER A 79 -0.64 -18.28 -14.11
CA SER A 79 -0.74 -17.69 -15.45
C SER A 79 -1.47 -16.34 -15.37
N GLY A 80 -0.93 -15.33 -16.02
CA GLY A 80 -1.56 -14.02 -16.13
C GLY A 80 -0.91 -13.16 -17.21
N TRP A 81 -1.15 -11.85 -17.15
CA TRP A 81 -0.71 -10.89 -18.15
C TRP A 81 0.05 -9.74 -17.48
N ALA A 82 1.22 -9.41 -18.03
CA ALA A 82 2.11 -8.35 -17.58
C ALA A 82 2.23 -7.25 -18.63
N PHE A 83 2.24 -5.98 -18.20
CA PHE A 83 2.38 -4.84 -19.12
C PHE A 83 3.80 -4.80 -19.71
N ALA A 84 3.89 -4.71 -21.03
CA ALA A 84 5.11 -4.94 -21.80
C ALA A 84 6.22 -3.93 -21.47
N SER A 85 5.89 -2.65 -21.23
CA SER A 85 6.90 -1.64 -20.89
C SER A 85 7.39 -1.73 -19.45
N SER A 86 6.77 -2.57 -18.61
CA SER A 86 7.12 -2.73 -17.20
C SER A 86 8.04 -3.93 -16.94
N ILE A 87 8.34 -4.71 -17.97
CA ILE A 87 9.19 -5.90 -17.91
C ILE A 87 10.31 -5.81 -18.96
N GLU A 88 11.45 -6.41 -18.65
CA GLU A 88 12.56 -6.62 -19.57
C GLU A 88 12.53 -8.08 -20.01
N ASN A 89 12.51 -8.34 -21.32
CA ASN A 89 12.41 -9.70 -21.87
C ASN A 89 13.79 -10.21 -22.29
N LYS A 90 14.08 -11.47 -21.96
CA LYS A 90 15.27 -12.19 -22.44
C LYS A 90 14.88 -13.62 -22.81
N GLY A 91 14.74 -13.88 -24.10
CA GLY A 91 14.33 -15.18 -24.61
C GLY A 91 12.98 -15.61 -24.04
N MET A 92 12.95 -16.74 -23.33
CA MET A 92 11.73 -17.32 -22.74
C MET A 92 11.36 -16.79 -21.34
N VAL A 93 12.09 -15.82 -20.80
CA VAL A 93 11.80 -15.21 -19.49
C VAL A 93 11.67 -13.70 -19.60
N ALA A 94 11.04 -13.10 -18.60
CA ALA A 94 10.99 -11.67 -18.41
C ALA A 94 11.30 -11.33 -16.95
N LYS A 95 11.80 -10.12 -16.70
CA LYS A 95 12.06 -9.61 -15.35
C LYS A 95 11.34 -8.29 -15.16
N VAL A 96 10.69 -8.11 -14.01
CA VAL A 96 10.07 -6.82 -13.68
C VAL A 96 11.15 -5.74 -13.54
N GLN A 97 11.04 -4.67 -14.32
CA GLN A 97 11.99 -3.53 -14.30
C GLN A 97 11.42 -2.26 -13.67
N SER A 98 10.09 -2.15 -13.58
CA SER A 98 9.40 -1.13 -12.77
C SER A 98 9.39 -1.52 -11.29
N SER A 99 8.94 -0.67 -10.36
CA SER A 99 8.89 -1.03 -8.93
C SER A 99 8.02 -2.26 -8.66
N PHE A 100 6.95 -2.46 -9.44
CA PHE A 100 6.12 -3.67 -9.48
C PHE A 100 5.24 -3.67 -10.75
N ILE A 101 4.65 -4.81 -11.06
CA ILE A 101 3.52 -4.92 -12.01
C ILE A 101 2.25 -5.38 -11.30
N ASN A 102 1.10 -5.04 -11.88
CA ASN A 102 -0.15 -5.74 -11.59
C ASN A 102 -0.25 -6.93 -12.55
N LEU A 103 -0.24 -8.15 -12.03
CA LEU A 103 -0.52 -9.35 -12.80
C LEU A 103 -2.02 -9.43 -13.06
N ARG A 104 -2.44 -9.71 -14.30
CA ARG A 104 -3.86 -9.68 -14.69
C ARG A 104 -4.36 -10.98 -15.29
N ALA A 105 -5.66 -11.23 -15.20
CA ALA A 105 -6.30 -12.42 -15.77
C ALA A 105 -6.34 -12.39 -17.31
N ALA A 106 -6.38 -11.20 -17.92
CA ALA A 106 -6.48 -10.97 -19.36
C ALA A 106 -5.61 -9.77 -19.79
N PRO A 107 -5.30 -9.59 -21.09
CA PRO A 107 -4.54 -8.43 -21.57
C PRO A 107 -5.38 -7.15 -21.45
N GLY A 108 -4.84 -6.11 -20.81
CA GLY A 108 -5.47 -4.80 -20.69
C GLY A 108 -5.40 -4.19 -19.29
N SER A 109 -5.38 -2.86 -19.20
CA SER A 109 -5.24 -2.12 -17.93
C SER A 109 -6.46 -2.19 -17.00
N PHE A 110 -7.60 -2.62 -17.52
CA PHE A 110 -8.88 -2.72 -16.80
C PHE A 110 -9.29 -4.16 -16.48
N GLN A 111 -8.44 -5.15 -16.78
CA GLN A 111 -8.74 -6.55 -16.51
C GLN A 111 -8.52 -6.89 -15.03
N GLU A 112 -9.19 -7.95 -14.55
CA GLU A 112 -9.05 -8.49 -13.19
C GLU A 112 -7.58 -8.63 -12.79
N LYS A 113 -7.24 -8.21 -11.57
CA LYS A 113 -5.89 -8.31 -11.02
C LYS A 113 -5.75 -9.61 -10.24
N LEU A 114 -4.76 -10.42 -10.59
CA LEU A 114 -4.40 -11.65 -9.88
C LEU A 114 -3.47 -11.38 -8.69
N GLY A 115 -2.80 -10.22 -8.68
CA GLY A 115 -1.93 -9.76 -7.60
C GLY A 115 -0.81 -8.85 -8.11
N ARG A 116 0.15 -8.54 -7.23
CA ARG A 116 1.33 -7.74 -7.57
C ARG A 116 2.58 -8.58 -7.66
N VAL A 117 3.49 -8.17 -8.52
CA VAL A 117 4.80 -8.81 -8.70
C VAL A 117 5.87 -7.74 -8.61
N LYS A 118 6.74 -7.84 -7.61
CA LYS A 118 7.76 -6.83 -7.28
C LYS A 118 8.86 -6.72 -8.36
N ASN A 119 9.55 -5.58 -8.37
CA ASN A 119 10.79 -5.37 -9.12
C ASN A 119 11.78 -6.54 -8.96
N GLY A 120 12.46 -6.88 -10.03
CA GLY A 120 13.48 -7.93 -10.04
C GLY A 120 12.93 -9.35 -10.10
N THR A 121 11.61 -9.55 -9.95
CA THR A 121 11.02 -10.89 -10.09
C THR A 121 11.18 -11.39 -11.53
N VAL A 122 11.78 -12.57 -11.69
CA VAL A 122 11.87 -13.28 -12.96
C VAL A 122 10.61 -14.14 -13.15
N MET A 123 10.01 -14.06 -14.33
CA MET A 123 8.81 -14.78 -14.73
C MET A 123 9.02 -15.47 -16.08
N ARG A 124 8.22 -16.49 -16.38
CA ARG A 124 8.27 -17.17 -17.67
C ARG A 124 7.35 -16.47 -18.68
N LEU A 125 7.81 -16.26 -19.91
CA LEU A 125 6.93 -15.84 -21.01
C LEU A 125 6.18 -17.08 -21.53
N LEU A 126 4.85 -17.00 -21.61
CA LEU A 126 3.99 -18.11 -22.03
C LEU A 126 3.58 -18.02 -23.50
N GLY A 127 3.93 -16.94 -24.18
CA GLY A 127 3.54 -16.70 -25.57
C GLY A 127 3.84 -15.28 -26.04
N ASN A 128 3.29 -14.96 -27.20
CA ASN A 128 3.53 -13.68 -27.88
C ASN A 128 2.79 -12.51 -27.22
N LYS A 129 3.35 -11.31 -27.42
CA LYS A 129 2.72 -10.04 -27.03
C LYS A 129 1.32 -9.93 -27.65
N ASN A 130 0.32 -9.58 -26.85
CA ASN A 130 -1.03 -9.21 -27.29
C ASN A 130 -1.32 -7.79 -26.80
N GLN A 131 -1.57 -6.86 -27.74
CA GLN A 131 -1.61 -5.42 -27.46
C GLN A 131 -0.34 -5.01 -26.70
N ASP A 132 -0.44 -4.35 -25.55
CA ASP A 132 0.70 -3.97 -24.72
C ASP A 132 0.98 -4.93 -23.56
N TYR A 133 0.59 -6.20 -23.67
CA TYR A 133 0.75 -7.19 -22.61
C TYR A 133 1.42 -8.46 -23.10
N TYR A 134 2.24 -9.07 -22.25
CA TYR A 134 2.76 -10.42 -22.43
C TYR A 134 2.01 -11.40 -21.53
N PRO A 135 1.64 -12.59 -22.03
CA PRO A 135 1.21 -13.67 -21.17
C PRO A 135 2.43 -14.22 -20.41
N VAL A 136 2.32 -14.31 -19.09
CA VAL A 136 3.42 -14.68 -18.19
C VAL A 136 3.00 -15.72 -17.17
N GLY A 137 3.94 -16.58 -16.78
CA GLY A 137 3.83 -17.50 -15.65
C GLY A 137 4.69 -16.99 -14.51
N VAL A 138 4.05 -16.58 -13.41
CA VAL A 138 4.72 -15.98 -12.25
C VAL A 138 4.75 -17.00 -11.10
N PRO A 139 5.89 -17.16 -10.38
CA PRO A 139 5.92 -17.96 -9.16
C PRO A 139 4.82 -17.53 -8.19
N LYS A 140 4.04 -18.49 -7.70
CA LYS A 140 2.88 -18.20 -6.84
C LYS A 140 3.24 -17.42 -5.58
N ASP A 141 4.40 -17.69 -5.00
CA ASP A 141 4.96 -17.02 -3.82
C ASP A 141 5.51 -15.62 -4.11
N ALA A 142 5.85 -15.31 -5.38
CA ALA A 142 6.25 -13.98 -5.81
C ALA A 142 5.07 -13.03 -6.04
N ILE A 143 3.84 -13.57 -6.04
CA ILE A 143 2.62 -12.78 -6.13
C ILE A 143 2.24 -12.30 -4.74
N SER A 144 2.52 -11.04 -4.44
CA SER A 144 1.90 -10.42 -3.28
C SER A 144 0.45 -10.09 -3.62
N ARG A 145 -0.47 -10.76 -2.94
CA ARG A 145 -1.74 -10.11 -2.66
C ARG A 145 -1.37 -8.96 -1.74
N VAL A 146 -1.66 -7.72 -2.13
CA VAL A 146 -1.64 -6.65 -1.13
C VAL A 146 -2.56 -7.11 -0.01
N ASP A 147 -2.20 -6.92 1.26
CA ASP A 147 -3.15 -7.24 2.33
C ASP A 147 -4.41 -6.39 2.11
N THR A 148 -5.44 -7.04 1.57
CA THR A 148 -6.75 -6.44 1.27
C THR A 148 -7.70 -6.63 2.44
N GLU A 149 -7.28 -7.31 3.51
CA GLU A 149 -8.08 -7.45 4.70
C GLU A 149 -8.21 -6.09 5.38
N VAL A 150 -9.45 -5.61 5.47
CA VAL A 150 -9.81 -4.43 6.26
C VAL A 150 -10.41 -4.90 7.57
N THR A 151 -9.88 -4.39 8.68
CA THR A 151 -10.42 -4.61 10.02
C THR A 151 -10.88 -3.28 10.63
N PHE A 152 -11.83 -3.37 11.56
CA PHE A 152 -12.56 -2.22 12.06
C PHE A 152 -12.30 -2.00 13.55
N GLY A 153 -12.58 -0.81 14.03
CA GLY A 153 -12.66 -0.57 15.47
C GLY A 153 -12.99 0.86 15.80
N MET A 154 -12.47 1.35 16.92
CA MET A 154 -13.06 2.47 17.64
C MET A 154 -12.03 3.52 18.02
N HIS A 155 -12.40 4.79 17.89
CA HIS A 155 -11.61 5.89 18.39
C HIS A 155 -11.75 6.02 19.92
N ASN A 156 -10.69 6.51 20.57
CA ASN A 156 -10.45 6.63 22.02
C ASN A 156 -9.99 5.33 22.71
N GLU A 157 -9.31 5.50 23.86
CA GLU A 157 -8.86 4.39 24.71
C GLU A 157 -10.03 3.65 25.39
N ASP A 158 -11.06 4.38 25.81
CA ASP A 158 -12.30 3.78 26.33
C ASP A 158 -13.11 3.07 25.22
N GLY A 159 -12.97 3.50 23.96
CA GLY A 159 -13.42 2.74 22.81
C GLY A 159 -12.68 1.39 22.65
N ALA A 160 -11.37 1.38 22.87
CA ALA A 160 -10.57 0.15 22.90
C ALA A 160 -10.95 -0.77 24.08
N GLU A 161 -11.27 -0.20 25.26
CA GLU A 161 -11.80 -0.96 26.39
C GLU A 161 -13.15 -1.61 26.06
N TRP A 162 -14.05 -0.87 25.41
CA TRP A 162 -15.32 -1.43 24.95
C TRP A 162 -15.11 -2.57 23.94
N MET A 163 -14.19 -2.40 22.97
CA MET A 163 -13.83 -3.46 22.03
C MET A 163 -13.34 -4.71 22.77
N LYS A 164 -12.39 -4.54 23.70
CA LYS A 164 -11.82 -5.62 24.51
C LYS A 164 -12.90 -6.35 25.32
N ALA A 165 -13.77 -5.60 26.01
CA ALA A 165 -14.88 -6.16 26.79
C ALA A 165 -15.88 -6.96 25.93
N ASN A 166 -15.93 -6.68 24.62
CA ASN A 166 -16.79 -7.36 23.66
C ASN A 166 -16.06 -8.41 22.80
N GLY A 167 -14.79 -8.73 23.11
CA GLY A 167 -14.00 -9.71 22.38
C GLY A 167 -13.65 -9.29 20.95
N MET A 168 -13.73 -7.99 20.64
CA MET A 168 -13.39 -7.45 19.33
C MET A 168 -11.89 -7.29 19.16
N LYS A 169 -11.41 -7.61 17.95
CA LYS A 169 -10.06 -7.33 17.47
C LYS A 169 -10.13 -6.27 16.38
N GLY A 170 -9.01 -5.64 16.07
CA GLY A 170 -8.94 -4.63 14.99
C GLY A 170 -8.12 -3.42 15.39
N TRP A 171 -8.62 -2.22 15.11
CA TRP A 171 -7.87 -0.98 15.28
C TRP A 171 -8.51 -0.06 16.31
N ALA A 172 -7.69 0.62 17.10
CA ALA A 172 -8.16 1.72 17.92
C ALA A 172 -7.15 2.86 17.92
N LEU A 173 -7.63 4.08 18.13
CA LEU A 173 -6.80 5.28 18.14
C LEU A 173 -6.97 6.03 19.46
N HIS A 174 -5.86 6.39 20.09
CA HIS A 174 -5.83 7.25 21.27
C HIS A 174 -5.05 8.53 20.95
N ALA A 175 -5.68 9.69 21.13
CA ALA A 175 -5.04 10.98 20.92
C ALA A 175 -4.49 11.53 22.24
N VAL A 176 -3.23 11.97 22.24
CA VAL A 176 -2.57 12.57 23.40
C VAL A 176 -2.14 14.00 23.11
N ALA A 177 -2.29 14.89 24.09
CA ALA A 177 -1.71 16.23 24.07
C ALA A 177 -0.43 16.20 24.93
N LEU A 178 0.73 16.31 24.28
CA LEU A 178 2.03 16.21 24.96
C LEU A 178 2.49 17.53 25.58
N GLY A 179 2.11 18.65 24.98
CA GLY A 179 2.80 19.93 25.20
C GLY A 179 4.30 19.76 24.93
N THR A 180 5.12 20.05 25.94
CA THR A 180 6.58 19.92 25.89
C THR A 180 7.13 18.77 26.71
N ASN A 181 6.26 17.90 27.27
CA ASN A 181 6.65 16.80 28.13
C ASN A 181 6.25 15.46 27.52
N ALA A 182 7.12 14.45 27.67
CA ALA A 182 6.80 13.10 27.24
C ALA A 182 5.62 12.54 28.03
N ALA A 183 4.72 11.82 27.36
CA ALA A 183 3.59 11.12 27.99
C ALA A 183 3.56 9.66 27.52
N PRO A 184 4.44 8.79 28.05
CA PRO A 184 4.51 7.38 27.67
C PRO A 184 3.16 6.67 27.85
N GLN A 185 2.82 5.81 26.89
CA GLN A 185 1.55 5.09 26.82
C GLN A 185 1.77 3.60 27.08
N ASN A 186 0.91 2.98 27.89
CA ASN A 186 0.94 1.53 28.11
C ASN A 186 -0.34 0.87 27.60
N MET A 187 -0.22 0.32 26.39
CA MET A 187 -1.29 -0.28 25.61
C MET A 187 -1.19 -1.81 25.53
N THR A 188 -0.29 -2.45 26.30
CA THR A 188 -0.06 -3.90 26.27
C THR A 188 -1.34 -4.71 26.48
N ARG A 189 -2.24 -4.25 27.35
CA ARG A 189 -3.52 -4.91 27.63
C ARG A 189 -4.48 -4.97 26.45
N PHE A 190 -4.29 -4.13 25.43
CA PHE A 190 -5.04 -4.11 24.17
C PHE A 190 -4.35 -4.94 23.10
N GLU A 191 -3.01 -4.85 23.05
CA GLU A 191 -2.19 -5.73 22.21
C GLU A 191 -2.47 -7.21 22.51
N GLU A 192 -2.48 -7.60 23.79
CA GLU A 192 -2.84 -8.95 24.24
C GLU A 192 -4.26 -9.37 23.84
N ALA A 193 -5.17 -8.41 23.68
CA ALA A 193 -6.54 -8.64 23.22
C ALA A 193 -6.64 -8.71 21.68
N GLY A 194 -5.55 -8.49 20.94
CA GLY A 194 -5.55 -8.44 19.47
C GLY A 194 -6.03 -7.11 18.90
N ILE A 195 -5.99 -6.03 19.68
CA ILE A 195 -6.32 -4.67 19.25
C ILE A 195 -5.03 -3.91 18.95
N LYS A 196 -4.91 -3.43 17.70
CA LYS A 196 -3.79 -2.61 17.23
C LYS A 196 -4.00 -1.16 17.65
N MET A 197 -3.31 -0.75 18.71
CA MET A 197 -3.41 0.61 19.23
C MET A 197 -2.52 1.58 18.46
N LEU A 198 -3.15 2.62 17.91
CA LEU A 198 -2.50 3.81 17.37
C LEU A 198 -2.50 4.91 18.44
N VAL A 199 -1.38 5.60 18.58
CA VAL A 199 -1.28 6.78 19.45
C VAL A 199 -0.99 8.01 18.59
N ARG A 200 -1.92 8.97 18.57
CA ARG A 200 -1.75 10.24 17.86
C ARG A 200 -1.11 11.27 18.78
N LEU A 201 0.11 11.67 18.45
CA LEU A 201 0.93 12.62 19.20
C LEU A 201 0.59 14.04 18.72
N ASN A 202 -0.10 14.80 19.56
CA ASN A 202 -0.42 16.21 19.30
C ASN A 202 0.34 17.06 20.32
N TYR A 203 0.73 18.27 19.94
CA TYR A 203 1.21 19.26 20.91
C TYR A 203 0.09 19.64 21.88
N GLY A 204 -1.05 20.05 21.32
CA GLY A 204 -2.28 20.26 22.04
C GLY A 204 -3.48 20.02 21.13
N PHE A 205 -4.65 20.38 21.63
CA PHE A 205 -5.88 20.46 20.83
C PHE A 205 -6.22 21.93 20.58
N HIS A 206 -7.30 22.21 19.87
CA HIS A 206 -7.79 23.58 19.75
C HIS A 206 -7.94 24.24 21.14
N PRO A 207 -7.43 25.48 21.37
CA PRO A 207 -6.78 26.37 20.40
C PRO A 207 -5.24 26.30 20.35
N GLN A 208 -4.59 25.47 21.16
CA GLN A 208 -3.13 25.34 21.20
C GLN A 208 -2.54 24.80 19.90
N GLY A 209 -3.32 24.01 19.16
CA GLY A 209 -2.95 23.44 17.86
C GLY A 209 -2.09 22.19 17.97
N ASN A 210 -1.93 21.53 16.83
CA ASN A 210 -1.28 20.21 16.75
C ASN A 210 0.24 20.25 16.84
N GLN A 211 0.85 21.39 16.55
CA GLN A 211 2.29 21.63 16.62
C GLN A 211 2.54 23.05 17.13
N PRO A 212 3.61 23.29 17.91
CA PRO A 212 4.06 24.65 18.20
C PRO A 212 4.49 25.36 16.92
N ALA A 213 4.49 26.69 16.95
CA ALA A 213 5.13 27.48 15.90
C ALA A 213 6.61 27.07 15.74
N VAL A 214 7.09 26.88 14.51
CA VAL A 214 8.44 26.34 14.20
C VAL A 214 9.58 27.19 14.81
N GLY A 215 9.35 28.48 15.03
CA GLY A 215 10.30 29.40 15.68
C GLY A 215 10.15 29.54 17.20
N SER A 216 9.19 28.85 17.82
CA SER A 216 8.98 28.95 19.27
C SER A 216 10.03 28.19 20.06
N SER A 217 10.29 28.62 21.29
CA SER A 217 11.17 27.91 22.24
C SER A 217 10.67 26.51 22.60
N GLU A 218 9.39 26.22 22.36
CA GLU A 218 8.75 24.95 22.70
C GLU A 218 8.85 23.92 21.57
N PHE A 219 9.13 24.35 20.34
CA PHE A 219 9.11 23.48 19.17
C PHE A 219 10.03 22.27 19.33
N GLN A 220 11.31 22.48 19.68
CA GLN A 220 12.25 21.37 19.88
C GLN A 220 11.86 20.48 21.07
N ASN A 221 11.39 21.07 22.17
CA ASN A 221 10.95 20.32 23.35
C ASN A 221 9.76 19.40 23.02
N TYR A 222 8.83 19.85 22.16
CA TYR A 222 7.74 19.01 21.67
C TYR A 222 8.24 17.82 20.82
N LEU A 223 9.21 18.04 19.93
CA LEU A 223 9.78 16.94 19.14
C LEU A 223 10.51 15.93 20.04
N ASP A 224 11.24 16.42 21.04
CA ASP A 224 11.89 15.60 22.07
C ASP A 224 10.87 14.79 22.87
N ALA A 225 9.76 15.41 23.27
CA ALA A 225 8.65 14.76 23.95
C ALA A 225 8.01 13.66 23.10
N CYS A 226 7.86 13.86 21.78
CA CYS A 226 7.37 12.84 20.86
C CYS A 226 8.31 11.62 20.84
N VAL A 227 9.61 11.84 20.66
CA VAL A 227 10.62 10.76 20.61
C VAL A 227 10.67 10.00 21.93
N LYS A 228 10.68 10.70 23.06
CA LYS A 228 10.72 10.07 24.39
C LYS A 228 9.43 9.31 24.71
N THR A 229 8.27 9.84 24.31
CA THR A 229 6.99 9.14 24.42
C THR A 229 7.03 7.81 23.67
N MET A 230 7.52 7.81 22.42
CA MET A 230 7.67 6.58 21.64
C MET A 230 8.63 5.57 22.27
N GLN A 231 9.75 6.04 22.83
CA GLN A 231 10.77 5.19 23.46
C GLN A 231 10.26 4.45 24.70
N ASP A 232 9.45 5.11 25.50
CA ASP A 232 9.01 4.59 26.79
C ASP A 232 7.66 3.88 26.73
N SER A 233 6.93 4.01 25.63
CA SER A 233 5.60 3.41 25.46
C SER A 233 5.69 1.90 25.19
N LYS A 234 4.64 1.17 25.55
CA LYS A 234 4.54 -0.29 25.41
C LYS A 234 3.20 -0.69 24.80
N GLY A 235 3.20 -1.76 24.00
CA GLY A 235 2.01 -2.30 23.35
C GLY A 235 1.34 -1.37 22.34
N VAL A 236 2.03 -0.33 21.89
CA VAL A 236 1.56 0.57 20.82
C VAL A 236 1.96 -0.03 19.47
N TRP A 237 0.99 -0.21 18.57
CA TRP A 237 1.25 -0.73 17.23
C TRP A 237 2.01 0.30 16.36
N GLY A 238 1.64 1.57 16.49
CA GLY A 238 2.28 2.70 15.82
C GLY A 238 1.82 4.06 16.33
N PHE A 239 2.58 5.09 15.99
CA PHE A 239 2.33 6.47 16.37
C PHE A 239 1.98 7.31 15.14
N ILE A 240 1.13 8.32 15.31
CA ILE A 240 0.78 9.30 14.27
C ILE A 240 1.29 10.66 14.74
N PHE A 241 1.99 11.38 13.87
CA PHE A 241 2.52 12.71 14.22
C PHE A 241 1.54 13.82 13.81
N GLY A 242 0.80 14.36 14.78
CA GLY A 242 -0.21 15.40 14.58
C GLY A 242 -1.51 14.93 13.93
N ASN A 243 -2.39 15.89 13.70
CA ASN A 243 -3.72 15.72 13.13
C ASN A 243 -4.09 16.90 12.22
N GLU A 244 -4.65 16.61 11.05
CA GLU A 244 -5.27 17.57 10.12
C GLU A 244 -4.59 18.95 10.05
N THR A 245 -3.25 19.05 9.99
CA THR A 245 -2.54 20.34 10.09
C THR A 245 -2.76 21.27 8.91
N ASN A 246 -3.53 20.87 7.91
CA ASN A 246 -4.06 21.76 6.89
C ASN A 246 -5.29 22.55 7.38
N ASN A 247 -6.01 22.07 8.39
CA ASN A 247 -7.19 22.69 8.99
C ASN A 247 -6.81 23.80 10.01
N PRO A 248 -7.31 25.04 9.87
CA PRO A 248 -7.04 26.15 10.77
C PRO A 248 -7.44 25.92 12.21
N GLN A 249 -8.41 25.03 12.48
CA GLN A 249 -8.72 24.68 13.87
C GLN A 249 -7.53 24.07 14.59
N GLU A 250 -6.61 23.45 13.84
CA GLU A 250 -5.43 22.72 14.31
C GLU A 250 -4.16 23.56 14.28
N TYR A 251 -4.23 24.82 13.85
CA TYR A 251 -3.08 25.73 13.85
C TYR A 251 -2.73 26.18 15.28
N PRO A 252 -1.45 26.45 15.59
CA PRO A 252 -1.10 27.14 16.82
C PRO A 252 -1.77 28.52 16.88
N GLY A 253 -2.69 28.69 17.83
CA GLY A 253 -3.56 29.88 17.93
C GLY A 253 -4.93 29.73 17.27
N GLY A 254 -5.27 28.53 16.78
CA GLY A 254 -6.55 28.21 16.16
C GLY A 254 -6.77 28.90 14.82
N VAL A 255 -8.03 29.19 14.48
CA VAL A 255 -8.43 29.68 13.15
C VAL A 255 -7.70 30.96 12.72
N ASN A 256 -7.30 31.79 13.67
CA ASN A 256 -6.55 33.04 13.45
C ASN A 256 -5.04 32.90 13.72
N GLY A 257 -4.58 31.67 13.95
CA GLY A 257 -3.22 31.31 14.32
C GLY A 257 -2.26 31.18 13.14
N GLU A 258 -1.05 30.69 13.42
CA GLU A 258 -0.02 30.51 12.39
C GLU A 258 -0.31 29.26 11.56
N LYS A 259 -0.51 29.45 10.25
CA LYS A 259 -0.71 28.34 9.30
C LYS A 259 0.49 27.41 9.25
N ILE A 260 0.24 26.12 9.48
CA ILE A 260 1.25 25.06 9.31
C ILE A 260 1.38 24.72 7.82
N LYS A 261 2.48 25.13 7.17
CA LYS A 261 2.75 24.80 5.75
C LYS A 261 3.19 23.34 5.58
N PRO A 262 3.00 22.72 4.38
CA PRO A 262 3.45 21.36 4.12
C PRO A 262 4.92 21.11 4.46
N GLU A 263 5.79 22.04 4.09
CA GLU A 263 7.24 21.93 4.32
C GLU A 263 7.59 22.06 5.81
N GLN A 264 6.86 22.91 6.55
CA GLN A 264 7.04 23.06 8.00
C GLN A 264 6.65 21.77 8.72
N TYR A 265 5.50 21.17 8.37
CA TYR A 265 5.10 19.87 8.88
C TYR A 265 6.16 18.80 8.57
N ALA A 266 6.64 18.74 7.32
CA ALA A 266 7.62 17.74 6.90
C ALA A 266 8.96 17.87 7.65
N VAL A 267 9.43 19.09 7.93
CA VAL A 267 10.62 19.32 8.76
C VAL A 267 10.44 18.78 10.18
N ALA A 268 9.31 19.08 10.81
CA ALA A 268 8.98 18.59 12.15
C ALA A 268 8.92 17.05 12.18
N TYR A 269 8.18 16.47 11.23
CA TYR A 269 8.03 15.03 11.07
C TYR A 269 9.38 14.36 10.84
N ASN A 270 10.22 14.88 9.93
CA ASN A 270 11.49 14.26 9.57
C ASN A 270 12.49 14.28 10.73
N ASN A 271 12.46 15.30 11.59
CA ASN A 271 13.27 15.34 12.81
C ASN A 271 12.88 14.18 13.75
N VAL A 272 11.59 13.95 13.97
CA VAL A 272 11.09 12.83 14.78
C VAL A 272 11.38 11.49 14.10
N TRP A 273 11.17 11.38 12.78
CA TRP A 273 11.43 10.17 11.99
C TRP A 273 12.88 9.69 12.09
N GLN A 274 13.85 10.61 12.00
CA GLN A 274 15.27 10.28 12.11
C GLN A 274 15.68 9.83 13.52
N ARG A 275 14.93 10.24 14.55
CA ARG A 275 15.25 10.03 15.96
C ARG A 275 14.39 8.96 16.64
N LYS A 276 13.33 8.49 15.99
CA LYS A 276 12.42 7.48 16.55
C LYS A 276 13.22 6.19 16.87
N PRO A 277 12.84 5.46 17.95
CA PRO A 277 13.49 4.20 18.27
C PRO A 277 13.35 3.16 17.13
N ALA A 278 14.35 2.30 16.98
CA ALA A 278 14.29 1.19 16.02
C ALA A 278 13.09 0.27 16.31
N GLY A 279 12.39 -0.16 15.27
CA GLY A 279 11.20 -1.01 15.39
C GLY A 279 9.89 -0.29 15.76
N VAL A 280 9.95 0.99 16.15
CA VAL A 280 8.74 1.80 16.37
C VAL A 280 8.20 2.31 15.04
N ARG A 281 6.89 2.15 14.81
CA ARG A 281 6.20 2.65 13.61
C ARG A 281 5.76 4.10 13.78
N LEU A 282 6.04 4.94 12.79
CA LEU A 282 5.57 6.32 12.71
C LEU A 282 4.84 6.56 11.40
N GLY A 283 3.58 6.95 11.51
CA GLY A 283 2.70 7.31 10.42
C GLY A 283 2.61 8.82 10.26
N VAL A 284 2.50 9.26 9.02
CA VAL A 284 2.11 10.63 8.68
C VAL A 284 0.66 10.87 9.09
N GLN A 285 0.34 12.10 9.52
CA GLN A 285 -1.04 12.51 9.79
C GLN A 285 -2.00 12.28 8.61
N ALA A 286 -3.29 12.27 8.91
CA ALA A 286 -4.32 12.48 7.92
C ALA A 286 -4.55 13.98 7.77
N VAL A 287 -4.88 14.41 6.54
CA VAL A 287 -5.32 15.79 6.27
C VAL A 287 -6.84 15.87 6.35
N ASP A 288 -7.37 17.04 6.70
CA ASP A 288 -8.80 17.34 6.50
C ASP A 288 -9.08 17.28 5.00
N PRO A 289 -9.94 16.37 4.51
CA PRO A 289 -10.19 16.21 3.09
C PRO A 289 -10.92 17.41 2.45
N TYR A 290 -11.56 18.27 3.25
CA TYR A 290 -12.48 19.32 2.79
C TYR A 290 -12.00 20.74 3.08
N PHE A 291 -10.81 20.92 3.69
CA PHE A 291 -10.40 22.25 4.05
C PHE A 291 -10.38 23.21 2.84
N GLY A 292 -11.16 24.31 2.98
CA GLY A 292 -11.92 24.99 1.93
C GLY A 292 -11.25 26.14 1.17
N PRO A 293 -12.01 27.18 0.72
CA PRO A 293 -11.62 28.13 -0.32
C PRO A 293 -10.23 28.76 -0.13
N GLY A 294 -9.38 28.67 -1.16
CA GLY A 294 -7.99 29.14 -1.12
C GLY A 294 -6.97 28.10 -0.64
N SER A 295 -7.39 26.87 -0.38
CA SER A 295 -6.50 25.74 -0.07
C SER A 295 -6.92 24.49 -0.86
N ASP A 296 -5.95 23.80 -1.47
CA ASP A 296 -6.15 22.49 -2.10
C ASP A 296 -5.58 21.44 -1.13
N SER A 297 -6.45 20.63 -0.51
CA SER A 297 -6.05 19.59 0.45
C SER A 297 -5.17 18.52 -0.20
N ARG A 298 -5.36 18.23 -1.49
CA ARG A 298 -4.52 17.29 -2.24
C ARG A 298 -3.15 17.87 -2.56
N ASP A 299 -3.04 19.15 -2.92
CA ASP A 299 -1.73 19.83 -3.07
C ASP A 299 -0.95 19.82 -1.75
N TYR A 300 -1.61 20.19 -0.64
CA TYR A 300 -1.01 20.15 0.69
C TYR A 300 -0.47 18.76 1.00
N TRP A 301 -1.31 17.74 0.80
CA TRP A 301 -0.98 16.35 1.06
C TRP A 301 0.18 15.85 0.21
N GLN A 302 0.13 16.10 -1.11
CA GLN A 302 1.18 15.70 -2.04
C GLN A 302 2.52 16.35 -1.67
N ARG A 303 2.51 17.63 -1.29
CA ARG A 303 3.73 18.33 -0.85
C ARG A 303 4.26 17.81 0.47
N VAL A 304 3.41 17.48 1.43
CA VAL A 304 3.84 16.78 2.67
C VAL A 304 4.57 15.49 2.29
N LEU A 305 3.91 14.58 1.55
CA LEU A 305 4.45 13.27 1.22
C LEU A 305 5.74 13.32 0.41
N ASN A 306 5.87 14.26 -0.53
CA ASN A 306 7.07 14.44 -1.33
C ASN A 306 8.27 14.87 -0.48
N ASN A 307 8.04 15.66 0.58
CA ASN A 307 9.09 16.16 1.48
C ASN A 307 9.40 15.22 2.66
N LEU A 308 8.63 14.13 2.86
CA LEU A 308 8.96 13.14 3.88
C LEU A 308 10.19 12.31 3.50
N MET A 309 11.05 12.04 4.48
CA MET A 309 12.15 11.09 4.33
C MET A 309 11.68 9.63 4.32
N GLY A 310 10.57 9.34 4.99
CA GLY A 310 9.98 8.01 5.10
C GLY A 310 8.73 8.03 5.98
N THR A 311 7.94 6.96 5.92
CA THR A 311 6.84 6.72 6.85
C THR A 311 6.58 5.22 6.91
N ASP A 312 6.02 4.71 8.00
CA ASP A 312 5.75 3.29 8.17
C ASP A 312 4.30 2.92 7.79
N PHE A 313 3.41 3.91 7.74
CA PHE A 313 2.00 3.74 7.36
C PHE A 313 1.38 5.09 6.99
N ILE A 314 0.30 5.05 6.20
CA ILE A 314 -0.45 6.23 5.77
C ILE A 314 -1.75 6.32 6.56
N THR A 315 -2.20 7.54 6.86
CA THR A 315 -3.50 7.77 7.48
C THR A 315 -4.38 8.68 6.63
N VAL A 316 -5.70 8.47 6.69
CA VAL A 316 -6.71 9.24 5.94
C VAL A 316 -7.97 9.42 6.78
N HIS A 317 -8.72 10.50 6.54
CA HIS A 317 -9.97 10.80 7.25
C HIS A 317 -11.18 10.83 6.30
N PRO A 318 -11.73 9.68 5.91
CA PRO A 318 -12.92 9.61 5.08
C PRO A 318 -14.17 9.93 5.90
N LYS A 319 -14.98 10.88 5.42
CA LYS A 319 -16.18 11.36 6.11
C LYS A 319 -17.35 11.42 5.13
N THR A 320 -18.58 11.40 5.64
CA THR A 320 -19.77 11.76 4.83
C THR A 320 -20.31 13.09 5.36
N GLN A 321 -20.88 13.96 4.51
CA GLN A 321 -21.45 15.23 5.00
C GLN A 321 -22.65 15.05 5.94
N ASP A 322 -23.36 13.93 5.82
CA ASP A 322 -24.56 13.62 6.58
C ASP A 322 -24.61 12.12 6.94
N SER A 323 -25.65 11.73 7.67
CA SER A 323 -25.85 10.36 8.15
C SER A 323 -26.63 9.48 7.15
N ASN A 324 -26.88 9.92 5.92
CA ASN A 324 -27.64 9.16 4.94
C ASN A 324 -26.79 7.97 4.45
N PRO A 325 -27.18 6.70 4.68
CA PRO A 325 -26.37 5.56 4.27
C PRO A 325 -26.13 5.48 2.77
N ASN A 326 -27.00 6.06 1.93
CA ASN A 326 -26.79 6.10 0.48
C ASN A 326 -25.63 7.01 0.07
N ASN A 327 -25.21 7.94 0.95
CA ASN A 327 -24.09 8.83 0.68
C ASN A 327 -22.72 8.18 0.89
N VAL A 328 -22.66 6.99 1.52
CA VAL A 328 -21.44 6.19 1.64
C VAL A 328 -20.81 5.92 0.27
N ASP A 329 -21.61 5.47 -0.70
CA ASP A 329 -21.12 5.09 -2.04
C ASP A 329 -21.26 6.20 -3.08
N SER A 330 -21.68 7.40 -2.66
CA SER A 330 -21.98 8.51 -3.56
C SER A 330 -20.74 9.02 -4.30
N ASP A 331 -20.87 9.21 -5.61
CA ASP A 331 -19.88 9.86 -6.48
C ASP A 331 -20.03 11.38 -6.54
N ALA A 332 -20.88 11.97 -5.70
CA ALA A 332 -21.05 13.42 -5.63
C ALA A 332 -19.72 14.10 -5.29
N LYS A 333 -19.46 15.23 -5.97
CA LYS A 333 -18.28 16.08 -5.78
C LYS A 333 -18.70 17.50 -5.45
N PHE A 334 -17.78 18.30 -4.94
CA PHE A 334 -18.01 19.73 -4.80
C PHE A 334 -18.23 20.39 -6.17
N SER A 335 -19.11 21.39 -6.23
CA SER A 335 -19.39 22.18 -7.44
C SER A 335 -18.42 23.34 -7.65
N ASP A 336 -17.71 23.76 -6.60
CA ASP A 336 -16.97 25.01 -6.55
C ASP A 336 -15.47 24.78 -6.35
N ASP A 337 -14.66 25.67 -6.92
CA ASP A 337 -13.22 25.67 -6.72
C ASP A 337 -12.89 26.07 -5.27
N PRO A 338 -11.79 25.56 -4.67
CA PRO A 338 -10.75 24.72 -5.27
C PRO A 338 -11.03 23.21 -5.23
N LEU A 339 -12.22 22.78 -4.79
CA LEU A 339 -12.48 21.38 -4.46
C LEU A 339 -13.30 20.60 -5.50
N ARG A 340 -13.51 21.12 -6.71
CA ARG A 340 -14.27 20.41 -7.78
C ARG A 340 -13.78 18.99 -8.07
N TRP A 341 -12.51 18.71 -7.81
CA TRP A 341 -11.92 17.38 -7.97
C TRP A 341 -12.28 16.39 -6.84
N GLN A 342 -12.67 16.90 -5.68
CA GLN A 342 -12.85 16.17 -4.43
C GLN A 342 -14.26 15.61 -4.28
N PHE A 343 -14.36 14.36 -3.80
CA PHE A 343 -15.64 13.75 -3.45
C PHE A 343 -16.22 14.39 -2.19
N LEU A 344 -17.53 14.58 -2.19
CA LEU A 344 -18.27 15.22 -1.10
C LEU A 344 -18.38 14.30 0.13
N HIS A 345 -18.49 13.00 -0.10
CA HIS A 345 -18.79 11.99 0.92
C HIS A 345 -17.64 11.00 1.12
N LEU A 346 -17.96 9.74 1.50
CA LEU A 346 -16.97 8.80 2.06
C LEU A 346 -15.77 8.58 1.15
N LYS A 347 -15.96 8.63 -0.18
CA LYS A 347 -14.90 8.51 -1.20
C LYS A 347 -13.82 9.61 -1.15
N SER A 348 -13.91 10.58 -0.24
CA SER A 348 -12.96 11.71 -0.12
C SER A 348 -11.50 11.31 0.13
N TYR A 349 -11.25 10.10 0.64
CA TYR A 349 -9.91 9.54 0.79
C TYR A 349 -9.28 9.08 -0.53
N GLN A 350 -10.08 8.70 -1.54
CA GLN A 350 -9.56 8.07 -2.76
C GLN A 350 -8.65 9.01 -3.56
N PRO A 351 -9.01 10.30 -3.79
CA PRO A 351 -8.11 11.23 -4.47
C PRO A 351 -6.82 11.51 -3.69
N LEU A 352 -6.85 11.41 -2.35
CA LEU A 352 -5.66 11.57 -1.50
C LEU A 352 -4.73 10.36 -1.61
N LEU A 353 -5.28 9.14 -1.69
CA LEU A 353 -4.48 7.93 -1.96
C LEU A 353 -3.91 7.91 -3.38
N ALA A 354 -4.62 8.47 -4.36
CA ALA A 354 -4.17 8.53 -5.75
C ALA A 354 -2.88 9.36 -5.96
N VAL A 355 -2.56 10.29 -5.05
CA VAL A 355 -1.35 11.12 -5.11
C VAL A 355 -0.22 10.66 -4.17
N VAL A 356 -0.41 9.52 -3.48
CA VAL A 356 0.66 8.94 -2.65
C VAL A 356 1.84 8.56 -3.56
N PRO A 357 3.09 8.97 -3.24
CA PRO A 357 4.26 8.58 -4.03
C PRO A 357 4.47 7.07 -4.07
N GLU A 358 4.97 6.56 -5.19
CA GLU A 358 5.18 5.11 -5.41
C GLU A 358 6.00 4.43 -4.31
N ARG A 359 6.98 5.14 -3.73
CA ARG A 359 7.79 4.67 -2.60
C ARG A 359 6.98 4.29 -1.34
N PHE A 360 5.69 4.65 -1.28
CA PHE A 360 4.79 4.37 -0.16
C PHE A 360 3.60 3.46 -0.53
N TRP A 361 3.49 2.97 -1.78
CA TRP A 361 2.33 2.16 -2.23
C TRP A 361 2.21 0.77 -1.60
N THR A 362 3.25 0.33 -0.89
CA THR A 362 3.26 -0.95 -0.16
C THR A 362 2.97 -0.77 1.32
N LEU A 363 2.87 0.47 1.80
CA LEU A 363 2.60 0.74 3.21
C LEU A 363 1.13 0.51 3.54
N PRO A 364 0.81 0.08 4.77
CA PRO A 364 -0.57 -0.04 5.19
C PRO A 364 -1.23 1.34 5.28
N VAL A 365 -2.53 1.38 4.96
CA VAL A 365 -3.36 2.60 5.08
C VAL A 365 -4.41 2.42 6.16
N ILE A 366 -4.47 3.36 7.10
CA ILE A 366 -5.46 3.36 8.18
C ILE A 366 -6.37 4.58 8.05
N ALA A 367 -7.68 4.35 7.92
CA ALA A 367 -8.69 5.39 8.03
C ALA A 367 -8.95 5.68 9.51
N THR A 368 -8.35 6.75 10.04
CA THR A 368 -8.23 7.00 11.48
C THR A 368 -9.41 7.76 12.10
N GLU A 369 -10.21 8.41 11.27
CA GLU A 369 -11.47 9.04 11.66
C GLU A 369 -12.51 8.79 10.57
N VAL A 370 -13.51 7.94 10.86
CA VAL A 370 -14.58 7.57 9.93
C VAL A 370 -15.94 7.82 10.56
N ASN A 371 -16.70 8.76 10.02
CA ASN A 371 -17.99 9.19 10.56
C ASN A 371 -18.83 10.00 9.54
N PRO A 372 -20.15 10.10 9.76
CA PRO A 372 -20.95 11.20 9.23
C PRO A 372 -20.65 12.50 9.98
N GLN A 373 -20.58 13.63 9.29
CA GLN A 373 -20.38 14.94 9.91
C GLN A 373 -21.65 15.44 10.61
N ARG A 374 -22.81 15.19 10.00
CA ARG A 374 -24.10 15.74 10.46
C ARG A 374 -25.21 14.70 10.40
N HIS A 375 -26.32 15.04 11.04
CA HIS A 375 -27.61 14.42 10.77
C HIS A 375 -28.14 14.87 9.41
N ASN A 376 -29.12 14.14 8.87
CA ASN A 376 -29.75 14.42 7.59
C ASN A 376 -30.56 15.73 7.56
N ASN A 377 -30.71 16.40 8.71
CA ASN A 377 -31.30 17.74 8.80
C ASN A 377 -30.30 18.86 8.40
N GLY A 378 -29.03 18.52 8.12
CA GLY A 378 -28.00 19.46 7.68
C GLY A 378 -27.46 20.38 8.78
N VAL A 379 -27.97 20.29 10.01
CA VAL A 379 -27.64 21.22 11.10
C VAL A 379 -26.99 20.51 12.28
N THR A 380 -27.61 19.45 12.79
CA THR A 380 -27.13 18.72 13.97
C THR A 380 -25.84 17.97 13.61
N LEU A 381 -24.78 18.18 14.38
CA LEU A 381 -23.51 17.45 14.23
C LEU A 381 -23.67 16.00 14.75
N GLY A 382 -22.81 15.10 14.32
CA GLY A 382 -22.69 13.80 14.97
C GLY A 382 -23.42 12.64 14.29
N TRP A 383 -23.46 11.52 15.01
CA TRP A 383 -24.12 10.29 14.59
C TRP A 383 -25.63 10.35 14.78
N GLN A 384 -26.37 10.20 13.67
CA GLN A 384 -27.81 10.03 13.74
C GLN A 384 -28.18 8.56 14.05
N GLU A 385 -28.68 8.29 15.26
CA GLU A 385 -28.86 6.92 15.77
C GLU A 385 -29.74 6.01 14.88
N ASN A 386 -30.82 6.53 14.31
CA ASN A 386 -31.72 5.76 13.46
C ASN A 386 -31.21 5.54 12.02
N GLN A 387 -30.02 6.05 11.68
CA GLN A 387 -29.35 5.84 10.39
C GLN A 387 -27.96 5.19 10.56
N GLY A 388 -27.29 5.44 11.68
CA GLY A 388 -25.88 5.10 11.88
C GLY A 388 -25.57 3.61 11.78
N ALA A 389 -26.48 2.73 12.21
CA ALA A 389 -26.26 1.28 12.11
C ALA A 389 -26.18 0.79 10.66
N GLU A 390 -27.04 1.30 9.78
CA GLU A 390 -27.00 0.99 8.34
C GLU A 390 -25.81 1.69 7.67
N TRP A 391 -25.52 2.93 8.07
CA TRP A 391 -24.35 3.67 7.59
C TRP A 391 -23.05 2.90 7.86
N VAL A 392 -22.86 2.37 9.08
CA VAL A 392 -21.67 1.56 9.46
C VAL A 392 -21.53 0.33 8.57
N LYS A 393 -22.62 -0.42 8.36
CA LYS A 393 -22.59 -1.62 7.52
C LYS A 393 -22.21 -1.30 6.09
N ARG A 394 -22.75 -0.22 5.53
CA ARG A 394 -22.41 0.23 4.18
C ARG A 394 -20.97 0.74 4.09
N ALA A 395 -20.50 1.51 5.06
CA ALA A 395 -19.10 1.94 5.10
C ALA A 395 -18.15 0.74 5.14
N ALA A 396 -18.46 -0.28 5.94
CA ALA A 396 -17.66 -1.51 5.97
C ALA A 396 -17.67 -2.27 4.63
N ALA A 397 -18.84 -2.40 4.00
CA ALA A 397 -18.95 -2.99 2.66
C ALA A 397 -18.18 -2.17 1.60
N HIS A 398 -18.23 -0.85 1.68
CA HIS A 398 -17.49 0.06 0.81
C HIS A 398 -15.99 -0.17 0.87
N PHE A 399 -15.38 -0.21 2.06
CA PHE A 399 -13.94 -0.45 2.20
C PHE A 399 -13.53 -1.83 1.71
N ARG A 400 -14.36 -2.86 1.98
CA ARG A 400 -14.13 -4.22 1.48
C ARG A 400 -14.12 -4.24 -0.05
N ALA A 401 -15.14 -3.66 -0.69
CA ALA A 401 -15.23 -3.58 -2.15
C ALA A 401 -14.10 -2.73 -2.76
N TYR A 402 -13.76 -1.59 -2.16
CA TYR A 402 -12.63 -0.77 -2.60
C TYR A 402 -11.33 -1.58 -2.60
N ASN A 403 -11.06 -2.36 -1.54
CA ASN A 403 -9.84 -3.15 -1.43
C ASN A 403 -9.71 -4.26 -2.47
N GLU A 404 -10.82 -4.77 -3.03
CA GLU A 404 -10.77 -5.78 -4.11
C GLU A 404 -10.09 -5.24 -5.37
N GLU A 405 -10.19 -3.93 -5.61
CA GLU A 405 -9.69 -3.29 -6.82
C GLU A 405 -8.51 -2.33 -6.58
N ALA A 406 -8.32 -1.89 -5.33
CA ALA A 406 -7.41 -0.80 -4.98
C ALA A 406 -5.95 -1.09 -5.32
N LEU A 407 -5.26 -0.04 -5.76
CA LEU A 407 -3.80 -0.05 -5.80
C LEU A 407 -3.24 0.07 -4.38
N ILE A 408 -3.84 0.91 -3.55
CA ILE A 408 -3.42 1.09 -2.16
C ILE A 408 -4.64 0.78 -1.28
N PRO A 409 -4.77 -0.46 -0.76
CA PRO A 409 -5.90 -0.87 0.05
C PRO A 409 -5.85 -0.24 1.45
N VAL A 410 -7.02 -0.16 2.08
CA VAL A 410 -7.21 0.30 3.46
C VAL A 410 -7.19 -0.91 4.39
N ASN A 411 -6.24 -0.98 5.32
CA ASN A 411 -6.06 -2.11 6.24
C ASN A 411 -6.79 -1.93 7.57
N GLY A 412 -7.13 -0.69 7.92
CA GLY A 412 -7.80 -0.36 9.17
C GLY A 412 -8.80 0.77 9.03
N VAL A 413 -9.93 0.65 9.73
CA VAL A 413 -10.98 1.66 9.77
C VAL A 413 -11.37 1.90 11.23
N VAL A 414 -11.27 3.14 11.68
CA VAL A 414 -11.55 3.56 13.06
C VAL A 414 -12.75 4.49 13.05
N PHE A 415 -13.87 4.04 13.63
CA PHE A 415 -15.08 4.86 13.74
C PHE A 415 -14.91 5.94 14.82
N TYR A 416 -15.20 7.18 14.45
CA TYR A 416 -15.05 8.37 15.29
C TYR A 416 -16.39 8.76 15.93
N ARG A 417 -16.55 8.85 17.27
CA ARG A 417 -15.64 8.44 18.34
C ARG A 417 -16.40 7.88 19.54
N PHE A 418 -15.73 7.19 20.47
CA PHE A 418 -16.47 6.53 21.57
C PHE A 418 -17.10 7.52 22.56
N THR A 419 -16.34 8.51 23.03
CA THR A 419 -16.78 9.55 23.97
C THR A 419 -16.26 10.94 23.57
N ALA A 420 -16.88 11.99 24.13
CA ALA A 420 -16.40 13.37 24.32
C ALA A 420 -16.99 14.52 23.47
N ASP A 421 -17.65 14.29 22.33
CA ASP A 421 -18.35 15.36 21.55
C ASP A 421 -19.64 14.83 20.90
N ASP A 422 -20.23 15.62 20.00
CA ASP A 422 -21.43 15.28 19.23
C ASP A 422 -21.32 13.93 18.48
N TRP A 423 -20.10 13.43 18.23
CA TRP A 423 -19.85 12.15 17.58
C TRP A 423 -19.65 10.98 18.54
N GLU A 424 -19.99 11.12 19.82
CA GLU A 424 -19.90 10.03 20.78
C GLU A 424 -20.80 8.82 20.42
N LEU A 425 -20.25 7.61 20.58
CA LEU A 425 -20.90 6.33 20.26
C LEU A 425 -21.32 5.53 21.49
N HIS A 426 -20.75 5.82 22.67
CA HIS A 426 -20.97 5.04 23.90
C HIS A 426 -22.46 4.90 24.30
N ASN A 427 -23.29 5.88 23.91
CA ASN A 427 -24.73 5.91 24.18
C ASN A 427 -25.61 5.52 22.97
N LYS A 428 -25.03 4.92 21.92
CA LYS A 428 -25.73 4.57 20.67
C LYS A 428 -25.68 3.06 20.43
N PRO A 429 -26.46 2.26 21.19
CA PRO A 429 -26.35 0.80 21.19
C PRO A 429 -26.61 0.17 19.82
N SER A 430 -27.50 0.75 19.00
CA SER A 430 -27.78 0.26 17.64
C SER A 430 -26.54 0.33 16.74
N ILE A 431 -25.76 1.42 16.83
CA ILE A 431 -24.54 1.62 16.06
C ILE A 431 -23.41 0.73 16.60
N LEU A 432 -23.23 0.69 17.93
CA LEU A 432 -22.25 -0.19 18.56
C LEU A 432 -22.46 -1.67 18.22
N ASN A 433 -23.71 -2.13 18.19
CA ASN A 433 -24.04 -3.49 17.76
C ASN A 433 -23.72 -3.73 16.28
N ALA A 434 -23.90 -2.73 15.41
CA ALA A 434 -23.50 -2.83 14.01
C ALA A 434 -21.98 -2.96 13.86
N ILE A 435 -21.21 -2.14 14.60
CA ILE A 435 -19.75 -2.20 14.61
C ILE A 435 -19.26 -3.56 15.11
N LYS A 436 -19.84 -4.09 16.20
CA LYS A 436 -19.51 -5.41 16.76
C LYS A 436 -19.74 -6.58 15.79
N SER A 437 -20.64 -6.41 14.83
CA SER A 437 -21.01 -7.45 13.86
C SER A 437 -20.14 -7.48 12.60
N LEU A 438 -19.24 -6.51 12.43
CA LEU A 438 -18.33 -6.43 11.29
C LEU A 438 -17.23 -7.47 11.38
#